data_AF-A0A3D3X088-F1
#
_entry.id   AF-A0A3D3X088-F1
#
_cell.length_a   1.000
_cell.length_b   1.000
_cell.length_c   1.000
_cell.angle_alpha   90.00
_cell.angle_beta   90.00
_cell.angle_gamma   90.00
#
_symmetry.space_group_name_H-M   'P 1'
#
loop_
_entity.id
_entity.type
_entity.pdbx_description
1 polymer ?
#
loop_
_entity_poly.entity_id
_entity_poly.type
_entity_poly.pdbx_seq_one_letter_code
_entity_poly.pdbx_strand_id
1 'polypeptide(L)'
;MKRIRAVICVLMMALIPGLSVSGNDLPAEKVERVRTGMTIFGAILGLGIGSVLNPSPPGIPLSSALRIVIPVAATAAATGALASRWIAEVILARRPSILLSPFLGAGLGAAGSAVVGGISFALAAAIAIPTVEAPEGWWGRFNYPQAVGMGFLAGGFWGGLLGIPLGALSVPIISLYMGF
;
A
#
# COMPACT_ATOMS: atom_id res chain seq x y z
N MET A 1 1.64 -23.48 -39.13
CA MET A 1 0.70 -24.36 -38.38
C MET A 1 1.22 -24.79 -36.99
N LYS A 2 2.48 -25.18 -36.80
CA LYS A 2 3.01 -25.59 -35.48
C LYS A 2 2.96 -24.50 -34.39
N ARG A 3 3.24 -23.24 -34.75
CA ARG A 3 3.20 -22.10 -33.79
C ARG A 3 1.79 -21.77 -33.30
N ILE A 4 0.78 -21.87 -34.17
CA ILE A 4 -0.64 -21.64 -33.79
C ILE A 4 -1.14 -22.73 -32.83
N ARG A 5 -0.74 -24.00 -33.06
CA ARG A 5 -1.03 -25.09 -32.11
C ARG A 5 -0.38 -24.87 -30.75
N ALA A 6 0.87 -24.41 -30.70
CA ALA A 6 1.53 -24.10 -29.44
C ALA A 6 0.83 -22.96 -28.68
N VAL A 7 0.40 -21.91 -29.39
CA VAL A 7 -0.35 -20.79 -28.81
C VAL A 7 -1.72 -21.25 -28.30
N ILE A 8 -2.43 -22.10 -29.04
CA ILE A 8 -3.73 -22.66 -28.60
C ILE A 8 -3.54 -23.62 -27.41
N CYS A 9 -2.50 -24.44 -27.39
CA CYS A 9 -2.21 -25.31 -26.25
C CYS A 9 -1.81 -24.52 -25.00
N VAL A 10 -1.08 -23.42 -25.14
CA VAL A 10 -0.76 -22.49 -24.04
C VAL A 10 -2.01 -21.74 -23.57
N LEU A 11 -2.88 -21.31 -24.49
CA LEU A 11 -4.19 -20.71 -24.14
C LEU A 11 -5.11 -21.70 -23.44
N MET A 12 -5.14 -22.97 -23.87
CA MET A 12 -5.92 -24.01 -23.20
C MET A 12 -5.30 -24.38 -21.83
N MET A 13 -3.97 -24.46 -21.71
CA MET A 13 -3.29 -24.59 -20.40
C MET A 13 -3.56 -23.40 -19.47
N ALA A 14 -3.69 -22.18 -20.01
CA ALA A 14 -4.05 -20.99 -19.26
C ALA A 14 -5.55 -20.91 -18.92
N LEU A 15 -6.41 -21.64 -19.65
CA LEU A 15 -7.85 -21.73 -19.42
C LEU A 15 -8.25 -22.90 -18.50
N ILE A 16 -7.39 -23.92 -18.33
CA ILE A 16 -7.65 -25.05 -17.41
C ILE A 16 -7.76 -24.60 -15.93
N PRO A 17 -6.98 -23.61 -15.42
CA PRO A 17 -7.22 -23.01 -14.11
C PRO A 17 -8.46 -22.10 -14.05
N GLY A 18 -9.04 -21.74 -15.20
CA GLY A 18 -10.30 -21.00 -15.30
C GLY A 18 -11.55 -21.81 -14.95
N LEU A 19 -11.37 -23.09 -14.60
CA LEU A 19 -12.41 -23.99 -14.10
C LEU A 19 -12.28 -24.28 -12.59
N SER A 20 -11.69 -23.37 -11.82
CA SER A 20 -11.75 -23.43 -10.35
C SER A 20 -13.15 -23.10 -9.85
N VAL A 21 -14.00 -24.12 -9.91
CA VAL A 21 -14.81 -24.62 -8.80
C VAL A 21 -15.42 -23.52 -7.94
N SER A 22 -16.56 -23.01 -8.43
CA SER A 22 -17.61 -22.46 -7.56
C SER A 22 -18.12 -23.58 -6.65
N GLY A 23 -17.47 -23.77 -5.50
CA GLY A 23 -17.90 -24.72 -4.49
C GLY A 23 -16.98 -24.73 -3.29
N ASN A 24 -17.55 -24.46 -2.12
CA ASN A 24 -17.03 -24.60 -0.76
C ASN A 24 -16.67 -23.31 -0.03
N ASP A 25 -17.15 -23.26 1.21
CA ASP A 25 -16.72 -22.31 2.24
C ASP A 25 -15.19 -22.26 2.30
N LEU A 26 -14.63 -21.05 2.24
CA LEU A 26 -13.19 -20.87 2.33
C LEU A 26 -12.72 -21.39 3.70
N PRO A 27 -11.61 -22.15 3.77
CA PRO A 27 -11.09 -22.63 5.05
C PRO A 27 -10.84 -21.45 5.99
N ALA A 28 -11.52 -21.43 7.14
CA ALA A 28 -11.46 -20.32 8.09
C ALA A 28 -10.01 -19.98 8.52
N GLU A 29 -9.16 -21.00 8.63
CA GLU A 29 -7.74 -20.84 8.96
C GLU A 29 -6.96 -20.08 7.87
N LYS A 30 -7.20 -20.38 6.58
CA LYS A 30 -6.54 -19.68 5.48
C LYS A 30 -6.98 -18.22 5.40
N VAL A 31 -8.29 -17.98 5.59
CA VAL A 31 -8.88 -16.64 5.63
C VAL A 31 -8.22 -15.80 6.72
N GLU A 32 -8.13 -16.33 7.94
CA GLU A 32 -7.52 -15.60 9.06
C GLU A 32 -6.02 -15.40 8.88
N ARG A 33 -5.32 -16.36 8.24
CA ARG A 33 -3.89 -16.22 7.92
C ARG A 33 -3.64 -15.12 6.88
N VAL A 34 -4.45 -15.03 5.81
CA VAL A 34 -4.35 -13.94 4.82
C VAL A 34 -4.59 -12.59 5.47
N ARG A 35 -5.66 -12.50 6.25
CA ARG A 35 -6.02 -11.32 7.03
C ARG A 35 -4.89 -10.84 7.94
N THR A 36 -4.38 -11.74 8.79
CA THR A 36 -3.30 -11.42 9.74
C THR A 36 -2.00 -11.11 9.02
N GLY A 37 -1.63 -11.91 8.02
CA GLY A 37 -0.42 -11.70 7.23
C GLY A 37 -0.42 -10.36 6.50
N MET A 38 -1.55 -9.98 5.90
CA MET A 38 -1.70 -8.68 5.25
C MET A 38 -1.66 -7.53 6.24
N THR A 39 -2.28 -7.65 7.42
CA THR A 39 -2.19 -6.63 8.47
C THR A 39 -0.74 -6.40 8.90
N ILE A 40 0.02 -7.48 9.17
CA ILE A 40 1.42 -7.39 9.60
C ILE A 40 2.28 -6.82 8.47
N PHE A 41 2.12 -7.31 7.24
CA PHE A 41 2.83 -6.81 6.07
C PHE A 41 2.56 -5.32 5.84
N GLY A 42 1.30 -4.91 5.93
CA GLY A 42 0.87 -3.51 5.85
C GLY A 42 1.49 -2.63 6.92
N ALA A 43 1.58 -3.11 8.16
CA ALA A 43 2.23 -2.39 9.25
C ALA A 43 3.73 -2.16 8.98
N ILE A 44 4.43 -3.19 8.50
CA ILE A 44 5.86 -3.12 8.16
C ILE A 44 6.10 -2.17 6.98
N LEU A 45 5.29 -2.28 5.92
CA LEU A 45 5.37 -1.35 4.79
C LEU A 45 5.07 0.08 5.21
N GLY A 46 4.05 0.27 6.04
CA GLY A 46 3.70 1.55 6.63
C GLY A 46 4.88 2.18 7.37
N LEU A 47 5.55 1.42 8.25
CA LEU A 47 6.77 1.87 8.92
C LEU A 47 7.87 2.29 7.93
N GLY A 48 8.09 1.49 6.88
CA GLY A 48 9.06 1.81 5.83
C GLY A 48 8.73 3.12 5.12
N ILE A 49 7.48 3.30 4.70
CA ILE A 49 7.00 4.51 4.02
C ILE A 49 7.13 5.74 4.95
N GLY A 50 6.68 5.63 6.19
CA GLY A 50 6.76 6.71 7.19
C GLY A 50 8.21 7.12 7.51
N SER A 51 9.16 6.19 7.40
CA SER A 51 10.59 6.45 7.64
C SER A 51 11.25 7.16 6.46
N VAL A 52 10.85 6.84 5.23
CA VAL A 52 11.42 7.43 3.99
C VAL A 52 10.84 8.82 3.72
N LEU A 53 9.59 9.07 4.10
CA LEU A 53 8.87 10.31 3.82
C LEU A 53 9.11 11.44 4.85
N ASN A 54 10.22 11.41 5.60
CA ASN A 54 10.51 12.43 6.61
C ASN A 54 10.96 13.76 5.96
N PRO A 55 10.20 14.87 6.08
CA PRO A 55 10.55 16.16 5.49
C PRO A 55 11.58 16.97 6.31
N SER A 56 12.33 16.30 7.20
CA SER A 56 13.32 16.95 8.06
C SER A 56 14.43 17.64 7.24
N PRO A 57 14.75 18.92 7.51
CA PRO A 57 15.89 19.58 6.91
C PRO A 57 17.21 18.86 7.23
N PRO A 58 18.21 18.91 6.33
CA PRO A 58 19.55 18.44 6.62
C PRO A 58 20.14 19.16 7.83
N GLY A 59 20.80 18.42 8.72
CA GLY A 59 21.56 19.01 9.84
C GLY A 59 20.75 19.32 11.10
N ILE A 60 19.45 18.98 11.16
CA ILE A 60 18.67 19.14 12.40
C ILE A 60 19.13 18.15 13.48
N PRO A 61 19.02 18.51 14.78
CA PRO A 61 19.32 17.60 15.88
C PRO A 61 18.49 16.32 15.80
N LEU A 62 19.09 15.18 16.21
CA LEU A 62 18.41 13.88 16.26
C LEU A 62 17.12 13.94 17.10
N SER A 63 17.10 14.72 18.18
CA SER A 63 15.91 14.89 19.02
C SER A 63 14.74 15.51 18.25
N SER A 64 14.99 16.50 17.39
CA SER A 64 13.97 17.13 16.55
C SER A 64 13.51 16.18 15.43
N ALA A 65 14.43 15.43 14.82
CA ALA A 65 14.07 14.40 13.85
C ALA A 65 13.18 13.31 14.47
N LEU A 66 13.52 12.83 15.67
CA LEU A 66 12.75 11.79 16.38
C LEU A 66 11.35 12.25 16.77
N ARG A 67 11.14 13.54 17.08
CA ARG A 67 9.82 14.11 17.35
C ARG A 67 8.87 14.01 16.15
N ILE A 68 9.40 14.01 14.93
CA ILE A 68 8.61 13.82 13.70
C ILE A 68 8.50 12.33 13.39
N VAL A 69 9.63 11.63 13.33
CA VAL A 69 9.71 10.25 12.83
C VAL A 69 8.88 9.30 13.67
N ILE A 70 8.90 9.40 15.01
CA ILE A 70 8.21 8.44 15.88
C ILE A 70 6.67 8.51 15.65
N PRO A 71 5.99 9.67 15.75
CA PRO A 71 4.55 9.75 15.49
C PRO A 71 4.18 9.41 14.05
N VAL A 72 4.99 9.84 13.07
CA VAL A 72 4.73 9.57 11.65
C VAL A 72 4.84 8.09 11.33
N ALA A 73 5.90 7.43 11.81
CA ALA A 73 6.09 5.99 11.63
C ALA A 73 4.99 5.19 12.33
N ALA A 74 4.60 5.55 13.56
CA ALA A 74 3.49 4.89 14.26
C ALA A 74 2.16 5.03 13.49
N THR A 75 1.87 6.22 12.97
CA THR A 75 0.65 6.48 12.18
C THR A 75 0.70 5.73 10.85
N ALA A 76 1.86 5.72 10.18
CA ALA A 76 2.06 5.00 8.93
C ALA A 76 1.90 3.48 9.13
N ALA A 77 2.40 2.93 10.23
CA ALA A 77 2.23 1.54 10.61
C ALA A 77 0.75 1.19 10.84
N ALA A 78 0.05 2.01 11.63
CA ALA A 78 -1.36 1.78 11.94
C ALA A 78 -2.24 1.90 10.67
N THR A 79 -2.04 2.94 9.87
CA THR A 79 -2.79 3.13 8.62
C THR A 79 -2.44 2.06 7.60
N GLY A 80 -1.18 1.63 7.50
CA GLY A 80 -0.75 0.53 6.66
C GLY A 80 -1.41 -0.80 7.05
N ALA A 81 -1.45 -1.10 8.35
CA ALA A 81 -2.12 -2.29 8.87
C ALA A 81 -3.62 -2.32 8.50
N LEU A 82 -4.32 -1.19 8.71
CA LEU A 82 -5.73 -1.05 8.39
C LEU A 82 -6.00 -1.12 6.88
N ALA A 83 -5.18 -0.44 6.08
CA ALA A 83 -5.30 -0.45 4.62
C ALA A 83 -5.09 -1.86 4.07
N SER A 84 -4.05 -2.57 4.50
CA SER A 84 -3.79 -3.94 4.04
C SER A 84 -4.84 -4.93 4.55
N ARG A 85 -5.38 -4.74 5.75
CA ARG A 85 -6.53 -5.52 6.23
C ARG A 85 -7.76 -5.30 5.34
N TRP A 86 -8.06 -4.06 5.00
CA TRP A 86 -9.16 -3.72 4.07
C TRP A 86 -8.95 -4.37 2.70
N ILE A 87 -7.73 -4.30 2.13
CA ILE A 87 -7.38 -4.96 0.86
C ILE A 87 -7.64 -6.47 0.96
N ALA A 88 -7.22 -7.12 2.05
CA ALA A 88 -7.46 -8.54 2.27
C ALA A 88 -8.95 -8.89 2.29
N GLU A 89 -9.79 -8.13 3.00
CA GLU A 89 -11.25 -8.34 3.02
C GLU A 89 -11.86 -8.19 1.62
N VAL A 90 -11.43 -7.19 0.85
CA VAL A 90 -11.93 -6.98 -0.53
C VAL A 90 -11.56 -8.16 -1.43
N ILE A 91 -10.33 -8.67 -1.34
CA ILE A 91 -9.88 -9.82 -2.14
C ILE A 91 -10.67 -11.08 -1.78
N LEU A 92 -10.85 -11.35 -0.49
CA LEU A 92 -11.63 -12.49 0.00
C LEU A 92 -13.10 -12.42 -0.42
N ALA A 93 -13.68 -11.21 -0.43
CA ALA A 93 -15.06 -10.99 -0.86
C ALA A 93 -15.22 -11.10 -2.38
N ARG A 94 -14.26 -10.60 -3.16
CA ARG A 94 -14.34 -10.56 -4.63
C ARG A 94 -13.86 -11.83 -5.31
N ARG A 95 -13.05 -12.64 -4.66
CA ARG A 95 -12.48 -13.90 -5.18
C ARG A 95 -11.96 -13.74 -6.62
N PRO A 96 -11.04 -12.79 -6.85
CA PRO A 96 -10.61 -12.47 -8.20
C PRO A 96 -9.90 -13.68 -8.83
N SER A 97 -10.24 -13.96 -10.09
CA SER A 97 -9.47 -14.93 -10.85
C SER A 97 -8.02 -14.49 -10.99
N ILE A 98 -7.10 -15.44 -11.15
CA ILE A 98 -5.65 -15.17 -11.26
C ILE A 98 -5.34 -14.15 -12.35
N LEU A 99 -6.10 -14.12 -13.45
CA LEU A 99 -5.90 -13.16 -14.55
C LEU A 99 -6.34 -11.72 -14.21
N LEU A 100 -7.38 -11.57 -13.39
CA LEU A 100 -7.89 -10.26 -12.96
C LEU A 100 -7.19 -9.74 -11.69
N SER A 101 -6.58 -10.65 -10.93
CA SER A 101 -5.91 -10.38 -9.66
C SER A 101 -4.81 -9.31 -9.73
N PRO A 102 -3.99 -9.15 -10.79
CA PRO A 102 -2.97 -8.10 -10.83
C PRO A 102 -3.57 -6.71 -11.03
N PHE A 103 -4.66 -6.58 -11.80
CA PHE A 103 -5.32 -5.30 -12.04
C PHE A 103 -6.11 -4.84 -10.82
N LEU A 104 -6.86 -5.75 -10.21
CA LEU A 104 -7.54 -5.47 -8.94
C LEU A 104 -6.50 -5.15 -7.87
N GLY A 105 -5.41 -5.91 -7.81
CA GLY A 105 -4.30 -5.66 -6.91
C GLY A 105 -3.66 -4.30 -7.10
N ALA A 106 -3.35 -3.92 -8.34
CA ALA A 106 -2.79 -2.61 -8.66
C ALA A 106 -3.69 -1.47 -8.16
N GLY A 107 -5.00 -1.55 -8.41
CA GLY A 107 -5.96 -0.55 -7.95
C GLY A 107 -6.10 -0.49 -6.42
N LEU A 108 -6.19 -1.65 -5.76
CA LEU A 108 -6.28 -1.75 -4.30
C LEU A 108 -5.00 -1.27 -3.62
N GLY A 109 -3.84 -1.64 -4.17
CA GLY A 109 -2.53 -1.17 -3.72
C GLY A 109 -2.40 0.34 -3.89
N ALA A 110 -2.80 0.90 -5.04
CA ALA A 110 -2.81 2.34 -5.27
C ALA A 110 -3.68 3.07 -4.23
N ALA A 111 -4.92 2.63 -4.04
CA ALA A 111 -5.84 3.26 -3.10
C ALA A 111 -5.34 3.16 -1.65
N GLY A 112 -4.93 1.96 -1.22
CA GLY A 112 -4.47 1.71 0.14
C GLY A 112 -3.20 2.52 0.47
N SER A 113 -2.20 2.48 -0.42
CA SER A 113 -0.95 3.22 -0.19
C SER A 113 -1.11 4.72 -0.37
N ALA A 114 -2.05 5.21 -1.18
CA ALA A 114 -2.39 6.63 -1.25
C ALA A 114 -2.96 7.15 0.09
N VAL A 115 -3.83 6.37 0.74
CA VAL A 115 -4.35 6.74 2.06
C VAL A 115 -3.22 6.81 3.09
N VAL A 116 -2.36 5.78 3.13
CA VAL A 116 -1.20 5.75 4.04
C VAL A 116 -0.28 6.95 3.79
N GLY A 117 0.16 7.14 2.54
CA GLY A 117 1.06 8.23 2.19
C GLY A 117 0.46 9.60 2.45
N GLY A 118 -0.81 9.82 2.12
CA GLY A 118 -1.49 11.10 2.33
C GLY A 118 -1.58 11.47 3.81
N ILE A 119 -1.97 10.53 4.67
CA ILE A 119 -2.05 10.76 6.12
C ILE A 119 -0.65 10.97 6.71
N SER A 120 0.31 10.09 6.41
CA SER A 120 1.65 10.14 6.99
C SER A 120 2.41 11.40 6.59
N PHE A 121 2.32 11.83 5.33
CA PHE A 121 3.02 13.01 4.85
C PHE A 121 2.38 14.31 5.37
N ALA A 122 1.05 14.37 5.42
CA ALA A 122 0.35 15.51 6.01
C ALA A 122 0.67 15.65 7.50
N LEU A 123 0.71 14.54 8.25
CA LEU A 123 1.10 14.53 9.65
C LEU A 123 2.55 14.96 9.85
N ALA A 124 3.46 14.48 8.99
CA ALA A 124 4.86 14.87 9.03
C ALA A 124 5.02 16.38 8.83
N ALA A 125 4.34 16.96 7.84
CA ALA A 125 4.33 18.41 7.63
C ALA A 125 3.70 19.17 8.81
N ALA A 126 2.59 18.67 9.34
CA ALA A 126 1.88 19.29 10.45
C ALA A 126 2.73 19.37 11.74
N ILE A 127 3.59 18.38 11.98
CA ILE A 127 4.52 18.35 13.11
C ILE A 127 5.78 19.14 12.79
N ALA A 128 6.37 18.95 11.61
CA ALA A 128 7.68 19.51 11.28
C ALA A 128 7.68 21.04 11.20
N ILE A 129 6.68 21.64 10.55
CA ILE A 129 6.62 23.10 10.34
C ILE A 129 6.67 23.89 11.69
N PRO A 130 5.89 23.53 12.73
CA PRO A 130 5.93 24.26 14.00
C PRO A 130 7.04 23.84 14.95
N THR A 131 7.68 22.67 14.76
CA THR A 131 8.62 22.12 15.76
C THR A 131 10.08 22.07 15.31
N VAL A 132 10.36 22.26 14.03
CA VAL A 132 11.71 22.15 13.47
C VAL A 132 12.17 23.49 12.91
N GLU A 133 13.27 23.98 13.47
CA GLU A 133 14.03 25.09 12.91
C GLU A 133 14.60 24.68 11.56
N ALA A 134 14.28 25.45 10.52
CA ALA A 134 14.73 25.21 9.16
C ALA A 134 15.30 26.50 8.57
N PRO A 135 16.22 26.42 7.59
CA PRO A 135 16.72 27.58 6.88
C PRO A 135 15.59 28.42 6.27
N GLU A 136 15.82 29.73 6.13
CA GLU A 136 14.85 30.63 5.49
C GLU A 136 14.43 30.09 4.12
N GLY A 137 13.11 30.03 3.89
CA GLY A 137 12.53 29.52 2.65
C GLY A 137 12.38 28.00 2.54
N TRP A 138 12.90 27.20 3.49
CA TRP A 138 12.79 25.73 3.46
C TRP A 138 11.34 25.23 3.37
N TRP A 139 10.46 25.80 4.19
CA TRP A 139 9.02 25.46 4.20
C TRP A 139 8.22 26.14 3.07
N GLY A 140 8.89 26.95 2.24
CA GLY A 140 8.27 27.72 1.16
C GLY A 140 7.44 28.91 1.66
N ARG A 141 6.60 29.45 0.76
CA ARG A 141 5.74 30.62 1.00
C ARG A 141 4.31 30.25 1.39
N PHE A 142 4.04 28.97 1.62
CA PHE A 142 2.68 28.46 1.88
C PHE A 142 2.27 28.71 3.33
N ASN A 143 1.01 29.08 3.55
CA ASN A 143 0.46 29.12 4.90
C ASN A 143 0.31 27.70 5.47
N TYR A 144 0.37 27.54 6.79
CA TYR A 144 0.36 26.23 7.46
C TYR A 144 -0.73 25.25 6.93
N PRO A 145 -2.01 25.64 6.76
CA PRO A 145 -3.03 24.74 6.20
C PRO A 145 -2.75 24.31 4.75
N GLN A 146 -2.19 25.21 3.93
CA GLN A 146 -1.85 24.92 2.55
C GLN A 146 -0.68 23.93 2.47
N ALA A 147 0.34 24.10 3.33
CA ALA A 147 1.47 23.19 3.38
C ALA A 147 1.04 21.77 3.80
N VAL A 148 0.16 21.66 4.81
CA VAL A 148 -0.40 20.36 5.24
C VAL A 148 -1.26 19.73 4.13
N GLY A 149 -2.12 20.52 3.47
CA GLY A 149 -2.96 20.05 2.37
C GLY A 149 -2.16 19.58 1.15
N MET A 150 -1.12 20.34 0.76
CA MET A 150 -0.19 19.93 -0.28
C MET A 150 0.59 18.68 0.12
N GLY A 151 0.96 18.55 1.39
CA GLY A 151 1.54 17.34 1.95
C GLY A 151 0.63 16.12 1.80
N PHE A 152 -0.66 16.26 2.07
CA PHE A 152 -1.64 15.20 1.86
C PHE A 152 -1.71 14.75 0.39
N LEU A 153 -1.79 15.70 -0.54
CA LEU A 153 -1.86 15.40 -1.97
C LEU A 153 -0.57 14.75 -2.48
N ALA A 154 0.58 15.28 -2.10
CA ALA A 154 1.88 14.74 -2.48
C ALA A 154 2.09 13.34 -1.91
N GLY A 155 1.82 13.16 -0.62
CA GLY A 155 1.87 11.86 0.05
C GLY A 155 0.92 10.85 -0.57
N GLY A 156 -0.31 11.28 -0.91
CA GLY A 156 -1.29 10.43 -1.55
C GLY A 156 -0.88 9.99 -2.96
N PHE A 157 -0.35 10.90 -3.76
CA PHE A 157 0.16 10.59 -5.09
C PHE A 157 1.33 9.60 -5.04
N TRP A 158 2.38 9.92 -4.28
CA TRP A 158 3.58 9.07 -4.19
C TRP A 158 3.29 7.74 -3.51
N GLY A 159 2.50 7.75 -2.44
CA GLY A 159 2.01 6.55 -1.78
C GLY A 159 1.25 5.66 -2.76
N GLY A 160 0.30 6.21 -3.51
CA GLY A 160 -0.47 5.46 -4.49
C GLY A 160 0.39 4.88 -5.61
N LEU A 161 1.34 5.66 -6.14
CA LEU A 161 2.26 5.20 -7.18
C LEU A 161 3.10 4.01 -6.72
N LEU A 162 3.61 4.04 -5.49
CA LEU A 162 4.37 2.93 -4.89
C LEU A 162 3.47 1.72 -4.55
N GLY A 163 2.20 1.96 -4.25
CA GLY A 163 1.23 0.91 -3.96
C GLY A 163 0.85 0.05 -5.15
N ILE A 164 0.89 0.60 -6.37
CA ILE A 164 0.55 -0.13 -7.61
C ILE A 164 1.35 -1.43 -7.76
N PRO A 165 2.70 -1.42 -7.81
CA PRO A 165 3.47 -2.66 -7.99
C PRO A 165 3.30 -3.64 -6.82
N LEU A 166 3.20 -3.13 -5.59
CA LEU A 166 3.02 -3.98 -4.40
C LEU A 166 1.66 -4.69 -4.41
N GLY A 167 0.61 -3.98 -4.79
CA GLY A 167 -0.73 -4.53 -4.96
C GLY A 167 -0.80 -5.52 -6.13
N ALA A 168 -0.21 -5.17 -7.27
CA ALA A 168 -0.18 -6.02 -8.46
C ALA A 168 0.52 -7.36 -8.23
N LEU A 169 1.43 -7.45 -7.26
CA LEU A 169 2.12 -8.68 -6.87
C LEU A 169 1.42 -9.44 -5.74
N SER A 170 0.97 -8.74 -4.70
CA SER A 170 0.38 -9.36 -3.51
C SER A 170 -0.95 -10.05 -3.78
N VAL A 171 -1.81 -9.46 -4.60
CA VAL A 171 -3.16 -10.00 -4.86
C VAL A 171 -3.15 -11.30 -5.68
N PRO A 172 -2.33 -11.45 -6.74
CA PRO A 172 -2.16 -12.75 -7.39
C PRO A 172 -1.61 -13.83 -6.47
N ILE A 173 -0.66 -13.51 -5.58
CA ILE A 173 -0.11 -14.48 -4.61
C ILE A 173 -1.21 -14.96 -3.67
N ILE A 174 -2.04 -14.05 -3.16
CA ILE A 174 -3.19 -14.40 -2.31
C ILE A 174 -4.19 -15.25 -3.09
N SER A 175 -4.47 -14.89 -4.34
CA SER A 175 -5.43 -15.62 -5.18
C SER A 175 -4.97 -17.05 -5.43
N LEU A 176 -3.67 -17.26 -5.71
CA LEU A 176 -3.05 -18.58 -5.82
C LEU A 176 -3.10 -19.36 -4.50
N TYR A 177 -2.81 -18.72 -3.36
CA TYR A 177 -2.84 -19.35 -2.04
C TYR A 177 -4.26 -19.82 -1.63
N MET A 178 -5.26 -19.01 -1.99
CA MET A 178 -6.67 -19.27 -1.70
C MET A 178 -7.32 -20.22 -2.72
N GLY A 179 -6.75 -20.37 -3.91
CA GLY A 179 -7.28 -21.23 -4.97
C GLY A 179 -8.49 -20.62 -5.70
N PHE A 180 -8.47 -19.28 -5.90
CA PHE A 180 -9.48 -18.57 -6.68
C PHE A 180 -9.31 -18.78 -8.20
#